data_AF-U5D9V5-F1
#
_entry.id   AF-U5D9V5-F1
#
_cell.length_a   1.000
_cell.length_b   1.000
_cell.length_c   1.000
_cell.angle_alpha   90.00
_cell.angle_beta   90.00
_cell.angle_gamma   90.00
#
_symmetry.space_group_name_H-M   'P 1'
#
loop_
_entity.id
_entity.type
_entity.pdbx_description
1 polymer ?
#
loop_
_entity_poly.entity_id
_entity_poly.type
_entity_poly.pdbx_seq_one_letter_code
_entity_poly.pdbx_strand_id
1 'polypeptide(L)'
;MAGFDQAIHDGVDVLSISLAGKYQNYSTNPIALGAFRAMQKGMFVSCAAGNFGPLNNSVQNLAPWILTVGASTVDRELRSDTKLGSGKVLVGQSFFLPKGTKPMLLPLVYLVKDRECNGNLSMFGVSGKLMLCDNVARGSGFPIGSIVKKAGGAGLIFVNPIEDGFVLRPEGNVLPISNVNISEGNEIKAYINSTQDPKATIIVKGIVIGEAVAPIVANFSAEDPISIAWVF
;
A
#
# COMPACT_ATOMS: atom_id res chain seq x y z
N MET A 1 -10.44 -10.64 25.15
CA MET A 1 -9.95 -11.41 26.31
C MET A 1 -10.18 -12.91 26.14
N ALA A 2 -11.40 -13.36 25.80
CA ALA A 2 -11.71 -14.79 25.63
C ALA A 2 -10.68 -15.59 24.77
N GLY A 3 -10.16 -15.00 23.68
CA GLY A 3 -9.12 -15.66 22.88
C GLY A 3 -7.81 -15.93 23.63
N PHE A 4 -7.39 -15.02 24.53
CA PHE A 4 -6.24 -15.27 25.41
C PHE A 4 -6.52 -16.36 26.42
N ASP A 5 -7.70 -16.31 27.06
CA ASP A 5 -8.08 -17.28 28.09
C ASP A 5 -8.11 -18.71 27.50
N GLN A 6 -8.68 -18.86 26.30
CA GLN A 6 -8.70 -20.14 25.60
C GLN A 6 -7.29 -20.59 25.19
N ALA A 7 -6.47 -19.69 24.63
CA ALA A 7 -5.12 -20.06 24.21
C ALA A 7 -4.20 -20.45 25.39
N ILE A 8 -4.39 -19.81 26.55
CA ILE A 8 -3.72 -20.18 27.80
C ILE A 8 -4.20 -21.57 28.27
N HIS A 9 -5.51 -21.82 28.23
CA HIS A 9 -6.07 -23.12 28.57
C HIS A 9 -5.53 -24.23 27.66
N ASP A 10 -5.41 -23.94 26.37
CA ASP A 10 -4.91 -24.88 25.36
C ASP A 10 -3.39 -25.05 25.42
N GLY A 11 -2.68 -24.21 26.18
CA GLY A 11 -1.24 -24.33 26.42
C GLY A 11 -0.38 -24.07 25.18
N VAL A 12 -0.76 -23.11 24.32
CA VAL A 12 0.04 -22.79 23.12
C VAL A 12 1.38 -22.14 23.47
N ASP A 13 2.40 -22.34 22.63
CA ASP A 13 3.74 -21.79 22.86
C ASP A 13 3.86 -20.30 22.47
N VAL A 14 3.17 -19.89 21.41
CA VAL A 14 3.27 -18.56 20.80
C VAL A 14 1.89 -18.00 20.44
N LEU A 15 1.69 -16.72 20.76
CA LEU A 15 0.54 -15.92 20.35
C LEU A 15 0.96 -14.87 19.32
N SER A 16 0.40 -14.96 18.12
CA SER A 16 0.56 -13.96 17.06
C SER A 16 -0.70 -13.10 16.96
N ILE A 17 -0.58 -11.82 17.28
CA ILE A 17 -1.72 -10.90 17.41
C ILE A 17 -1.54 -9.71 16.48
N SER A 18 -2.11 -9.80 15.29
CA SER A 18 -2.17 -8.70 14.32
C SER A 18 -3.33 -7.75 14.62
N LEU A 19 -3.46 -7.35 15.89
CA LEU A 19 -4.45 -6.40 16.37
C LEU A 19 -3.75 -5.31 17.17
N ALA A 20 -4.26 -4.09 17.03
CA ALA A 20 -3.72 -2.94 17.72
C ALA A 20 -4.89 -2.00 18.08
N GLY A 21 -4.90 -1.53 19.32
CA GLY A 21 -5.93 -0.63 19.86
C GLY A 21 -5.40 0.79 20.02
N LYS A 22 -6.26 1.76 20.32
CA LYS A 22 -5.75 3.09 20.70
C LYS A 22 -4.80 2.97 21.89
N TYR A 23 -3.80 3.84 21.98
CA TYR A 23 -2.94 3.91 23.15
C TYR A 23 -3.80 4.03 24.42
N GLN A 24 -3.55 3.14 25.38
CA GLN A 24 -4.27 3.03 26.63
C GLN A 24 -3.30 2.55 27.71
N ASN A 25 -3.57 2.91 28.97
CA ASN A 25 -2.86 2.35 30.11
C ASN A 25 -2.93 0.82 30.09
N TYR A 26 -1.85 0.15 30.50
CA TYR A 26 -1.76 -1.32 30.44
C TYR A 26 -2.86 -2.03 31.23
N SER A 27 -3.33 -1.43 32.32
CA SER A 27 -4.40 -1.98 33.17
C SER A 27 -5.77 -2.00 32.49
N THR A 28 -6.00 -1.14 31.49
CA THR A 28 -7.27 -1.06 30.76
C THR A 28 -7.16 -1.59 29.33
N ASN A 29 -5.94 -1.84 28.83
CA ASN A 29 -5.71 -2.43 27.52
C ASN A 29 -5.88 -3.96 27.56
N PRO A 30 -6.90 -4.54 26.89
CA PRO A 30 -7.16 -5.97 26.93
C PRO A 30 -6.06 -6.81 26.25
N ILE A 31 -5.32 -6.25 25.29
CA ILE A 31 -4.17 -6.92 24.66
C ILE A 31 -3.02 -6.98 25.66
N ALA A 32 -2.71 -5.87 26.34
CA ALA A 32 -1.65 -5.83 27.35
C ALA A 32 -1.94 -6.79 28.52
N LEU A 33 -3.17 -6.77 29.05
CA LEU A 33 -3.56 -7.64 30.16
C LEU A 33 -3.56 -9.12 29.76
N GLY A 34 -4.09 -9.45 28.58
CA GLY A 34 -4.06 -10.81 28.05
C GLY A 34 -2.65 -11.32 27.82
N ALA A 35 -1.80 -10.49 27.20
CA ALA A 35 -0.41 -10.81 26.96
C ALA A 35 0.39 -11.02 28.25
N PHE A 36 0.11 -10.22 29.29
CA PHE A 36 0.75 -10.38 30.59
C PHE A 36 0.44 -11.75 31.20
N ARG A 37 -0.84 -12.16 31.18
CA ARG A 37 -1.27 -13.48 31.69
C ARG A 37 -0.66 -14.64 30.90
N ALA A 38 -0.57 -14.50 29.58
CA ALA A 38 0.08 -15.48 28.71
C ALA A 38 1.58 -15.60 29.02
N MET A 39 2.29 -14.47 29.14
CA MET A 39 3.70 -14.44 29.50
C MET A 39 3.97 -15.07 30.87
N GLN A 40 3.11 -14.84 31.87
CA GLN A 40 3.20 -15.50 33.18
C GLN A 40 3.09 -17.04 33.11
N LYS A 41 2.51 -17.57 32.03
CA LYS A 41 2.40 -19.01 31.75
C LYS A 41 3.52 -19.51 30.84
N GLY A 42 4.50 -18.67 30.51
CA GLY A 42 5.65 -19.01 29.68
C GLY A 42 5.40 -18.86 28.18
N MET A 43 4.29 -18.27 27.76
CA MET A 43 3.92 -18.12 26.35
C MET A 43 4.57 -16.86 25.75
N PHE A 44 5.07 -16.94 24.53
CA PHE A 44 5.60 -15.79 23.80
C PHE A 44 4.49 -15.02 23.09
N VAL A 45 4.49 -13.69 23.17
CA VAL A 45 3.43 -12.85 22.55
C VAL A 45 4.04 -11.84 21.58
N SER A 46 3.64 -11.94 20.32
CA SER A 46 4.03 -11.03 19.25
C SER A 46 2.82 -10.21 18.79
N CYS A 47 2.95 -8.89 18.77
CA CYS A 47 1.90 -7.97 18.32
C CYS A 47 2.40 -7.01 17.25
N ALA A 48 1.51 -6.60 16.35
CA ALA A 48 1.81 -5.53 15.39
C ALA A 48 1.95 -4.17 16.08
N ALA A 49 2.89 -3.33 15.63
CA ALA A 49 3.07 -1.97 16.14
C ALA A 49 1.87 -1.05 15.83
N GLY A 50 1.23 -1.25 14.68
CA GLY A 50 0.13 -0.44 14.17
C GLY A 50 0.43 0.12 12.78
N ASN A 51 -0.61 0.62 12.10
CA ASN A 51 -0.53 1.15 10.72
C ASN A 51 -0.80 2.67 10.64
N PHE A 52 -0.51 3.40 11.71
CA PHE A 52 -0.80 4.82 11.85
C PHE A 52 0.41 5.74 11.57
N GLY A 53 1.54 5.19 11.11
CA GLY A 53 2.63 5.97 10.54
C GLY A 53 2.15 6.78 9.32
N PRO A 54 2.79 7.92 9.00
CA PRO A 54 4.00 8.48 9.64
C PRO A 54 3.69 9.42 10.81
N LEU A 55 2.54 9.28 11.48
CA LEU A 55 2.24 10.09 12.65
C LEU A 55 3.22 9.73 13.78
N ASN A 56 3.86 10.75 14.38
CA ASN A 56 4.68 10.55 15.57
C ASN A 56 3.83 9.97 16.73
N ASN A 57 4.45 9.16 17.59
CA ASN A 57 3.79 8.50 18.74
C ASN A 57 2.59 7.63 18.34
N SER A 58 2.72 6.85 17.27
CA SER A 58 1.62 6.07 16.71
C SER A 58 1.63 4.59 17.10
N VAL A 59 2.64 4.11 17.84
CA VAL A 59 2.70 2.71 18.29
C VAL A 59 1.63 2.42 19.34
N GLN A 60 0.97 1.29 19.16
CA GLN A 60 -0.25 0.93 19.89
C GLN A 60 -0.03 -0.17 20.95
N ASN A 61 0.93 -1.05 20.72
CA ASN A 61 1.26 -2.17 21.60
C ASN A 61 2.62 -1.92 22.25
N LEU A 62 2.67 -1.17 23.36
CA LEU A 62 3.93 -0.76 24.01
C LEU A 62 4.26 -1.55 25.28
N ALA A 63 3.44 -2.54 25.64
CA ALA A 63 3.63 -3.27 26.88
C ALA A 63 4.98 -4.03 26.85
N PRO A 64 5.85 -3.90 27.87
CA PRO A 64 7.22 -4.45 27.84
C PRO A 64 7.31 -5.98 27.69
N TRP A 65 6.23 -6.70 27.95
CA TRP A 65 6.12 -8.16 27.83
C TRP A 65 5.58 -8.61 26.47
N ILE A 66 5.45 -7.69 25.50
CA ILE A 66 5.03 -7.95 24.13
C ILE A 66 6.22 -7.70 23.21
N LEU A 67 6.48 -8.61 22.27
CA LEU A 67 7.30 -8.31 21.10
C LEU A 67 6.47 -7.47 20.14
N THR A 68 6.87 -6.21 19.94
CA THR A 68 6.16 -5.28 19.05
C THR A 68 6.88 -5.18 17.72
N VAL A 69 6.17 -5.47 16.64
CA VAL A 69 6.77 -5.69 15.32
C VAL A 69 6.29 -4.62 14.34
N GLY A 70 7.23 -3.94 13.69
CA GLY A 70 7.02 -2.98 12.63
C GLY A 70 6.81 -3.65 11.26
N ALA A 71 6.51 -2.84 10.25
CA ALA A 71 6.36 -3.32 8.88
C ALA A 71 7.49 -2.80 7.98
N SER A 72 8.07 -3.69 7.18
CA SER A 72 9.08 -3.34 6.18
C SER A 72 8.84 -4.08 4.87
N THR A 73 9.47 -3.58 3.80
CA THR A 73 9.45 -4.21 2.48
C THR A 73 10.38 -5.42 2.42
N VAL A 74 10.12 -6.28 1.44
CA VAL A 74 11.02 -7.39 1.05
C VAL A 74 11.52 -7.15 -0.38
N ASP A 75 12.51 -7.92 -0.82
CA ASP A 75 13.12 -7.81 -2.15
C ASP A 75 12.24 -8.33 -3.31
N ARG A 76 11.05 -8.85 -2.97
CA ARG A 76 10.03 -9.34 -3.90
C ARG A 76 9.04 -8.24 -4.28
N GLU A 77 8.95 -7.94 -5.57
CA GLU A 77 7.99 -6.98 -6.15
C GLU A 77 7.02 -7.67 -7.12
N LEU A 78 5.77 -7.18 -7.16
CA LEU A 78 4.80 -7.55 -8.20
C LEU A 78 4.76 -6.44 -9.26
N ARG A 79 5.63 -6.58 -10.26
CA ARG A 79 5.97 -5.53 -11.21
C ARG A 79 4.90 -5.31 -12.27
N SER A 80 4.50 -4.06 -12.40
CA SER A 80 3.54 -3.52 -13.34
C SER A 80 4.05 -2.15 -13.77
N ASP A 81 4.97 -2.14 -14.73
CA ASP A 81 5.71 -0.94 -15.13
C ASP A 81 4.88 -0.09 -16.11
N THR A 82 5.03 1.22 -16.05
CA THR A 82 4.46 2.14 -17.02
C THR A 82 5.48 2.46 -18.12
N LYS A 83 5.20 2.08 -19.36
CA LYS A 83 6.01 2.48 -20.52
C LYS A 83 5.34 3.60 -21.29
N LEU A 84 6.00 4.75 -21.37
CA LEU A 84 5.55 5.91 -22.11
C LEU A 84 5.76 5.73 -23.62
N GLY A 85 5.02 6.47 -24.43
CA GLY A 85 5.18 6.51 -25.89
C GLY A 85 6.56 7.02 -26.33
N SER A 86 7.25 7.79 -25.46
CA SER A 86 8.65 8.19 -25.65
C SER A 86 9.65 7.02 -25.50
N GLY A 87 9.20 5.86 -25.02
CA GLY A 87 10.03 4.69 -24.75
C GLY A 87 10.54 4.61 -23.31
N LYS A 88 10.45 5.69 -22.52
CA LYS A 88 10.82 5.69 -21.10
C LYS A 88 9.95 4.71 -20.31
N VAL A 89 10.59 3.93 -19.45
CA VAL A 89 9.93 2.94 -18.58
C VAL A 89 10.06 3.41 -17.14
N LEU A 90 8.92 3.42 -16.45
CA LEU A 90 8.79 3.86 -15.07
C LEU A 90 8.33 2.68 -14.24
N VAL A 91 9.01 2.48 -13.11
CA VAL A 91 8.76 1.33 -12.23
C VAL A 91 7.40 1.50 -11.57
N GLY A 92 6.62 0.44 -11.58
CA GLY A 92 5.35 0.39 -10.89
C GLY A 92 5.03 -1.00 -10.39
N GLN A 93 4.05 -1.09 -9.48
CA GLN A 93 3.61 -2.35 -8.92
C GLN A 93 2.09 -2.50 -8.90
N SER A 94 1.62 -3.75 -8.96
CA SER A 94 0.19 -4.08 -8.88
C SER A 94 -0.05 -5.54 -8.50
N PHE A 95 -1.17 -5.81 -7.82
CA PHE A 95 -1.69 -7.18 -7.63
C PHE A 95 -2.60 -7.64 -8.79
N PHE A 96 -2.83 -6.78 -9.79
CA PHE A 96 -3.57 -7.14 -10.99
C PHE A 96 -2.69 -7.97 -11.93
N LEU A 97 -3.10 -9.21 -12.18
CA LEU A 97 -2.46 -10.11 -13.13
C LEU A 97 -3.41 -10.31 -14.33
N PRO A 98 -3.17 -9.67 -15.48
CA PRO A 98 -4.00 -9.84 -16.65
C PRO A 98 -3.89 -11.26 -17.22
N LYS A 99 -4.99 -11.78 -17.75
CA LYS A 99 -4.99 -12.98 -18.58
C LYS A 99 -4.89 -12.59 -20.05
N GLY A 100 -3.75 -12.88 -20.69
CA GLY A 100 -3.61 -12.85 -22.15
C GLY A 100 -3.68 -11.48 -22.83
N THR A 101 -3.62 -10.36 -22.10
CA THR A 101 -3.60 -9.03 -22.72
C THR A 101 -2.18 -8.65 -23.15
N LYS A 102 -1.99 -8.40 -24.45
CA LYS A 102 -0.74 -7.81 -24.95
C LYS A 102 -0.70 -6.33 -24.57
N PRO A 103 0.47 -5.79 -24.15
CA PRO A 103 0.63 -4.36 -23.94
C PRO A 103 0.31 -3.59 -25.23
N MET A 104 -0.60 -2.62 -25.14
CA MET A 104 -0.94 -1.72 -26.23
C MET A 104 -0.74 -0.27 -25.77
N LEU A 105 -0.14 0.57 -26.61
CA LEU A 105 -0.05 2.00 -26.35
C LEU A 105 -1.44 2.63 -26.49
N LEU A 106 -1.92 3.20 -25.40
CA LEU A 106 -3.22 3.84 -25.31
C LEU A 106 -3.04 5.35 -25.09
N PRO A 107 -3.98 6.20 -25.52
CA PRO A 107 -3.99 7.60 -25.14
C PRO A 107 -3.95 7.73 -23.61
N LEU A 108 -3.02 8.52 -23.11
CA LEU A 108 -2.80 8.77 -21.69
C LEU A 108 -3.46 10.10 -21.30
N VAL A 109 -4.29 10.11 -20.26
CA VAL A 109 -5.03 11.29 -19.84
C VAL A 109 -4.83 11.55 -18.35
N TYR A 110 -4.61 12.82 -18.02
CA TYR A 110 -4.61 13.34 -16.66
C TYR A 110 -5.59 14.51 -16.58
N LEU A 111 -6.61 14.41 -15.73
CA LEU A 111 -7.64 15.44 -15.59
C LEU A 111 -7.25 16.42 -14.50
N VAL A 112 -6.75 17.60 -14.87
CA VAL A 112 -6.28 18.62 -13.89
C VAL A 112 -7.39 19.06 -12.92
N LYS A 113 -8.65 19.04 -13.36
CA LYS A 113 -9.84 19.39 -12.56
C LYS A 113 -10.37 18.24 -11.68
N ASP A 114 -9.96 17.00 -11.96
CA ASP A 114 -10.34 15.80 -11.21
C ASP A 114 -9.13 14.86 -11.14
N ARG A 115 -8.15 15.27 -10.34
CA ARG A 115 -6.84 14.60 -10.26
C ARG A 115 -6.94 13.20 -9.66
N GLU A 116 -7.90 13.00 -8.77
CA GLU A 116 -8.14 11.73 -8.08
C GLU A 116 -8.96 10.74 -8.90
N CYS A 117 -9.59 11.22 -9.98
CA CYS A 117 -10.51 10.45 -10.81
C CYS A 117 -11.72 9.91 -10.01
N ASN A 118 -12.19 10.68 -9.04
CA ASN A 118 -13.29 10.32 -8.14
C ASN A 118 -14.65 10.90 -8.59
N GLY A 119 -14.64 11.78 -9.60
CA GLY A 119 -15.82 12.41 -10.16
C GLY A 119 -16.49 11.63 -11.29
N ASN A 120 -17.33 12.32 -12.06
CA ASN A 120 -18.01 11.73 -13.22
C ASN A 120 -17.11 11.76 -14.47
N LEU A 121 -16.29 10.72 -14.61
CA LEU A 121 -15.32 10.59 -15.70
C LEU A 121 -15.95 10.45 -17.10
N SER A 122 -17.21 10.00 -17.20
CA SER A 122 -17.90 9.80 -18.47
C SER A 122 -18.05 11.07 -19.29
N MET A 123 -18.06 12.24 -18.63
CA MET A 123 -18.16 13.55 -19.31
C MET A 123 -16.86 13.97 -20.02
N PHE A 124 -15.74 13.30 -19.74
CA PHE A 124 -14.41 13.68 -20.26
C PHE A 124 -13.92 12.77 -21.39
N GLY A 125 -14.76 11.87 -21.91
CA GLY A 125 -14.42 11.00 -23.02
C GLY A 125 -13.22 10.09 -22.73
N VAL A 126 -13.23 9.42 -21.57
CA VAL A 126 -12.12 8.55 -21.10
C VAL A 126 -12.16 7.13 -21.66
N SER A 127 -13.18 6.80 -22.45
CA SER A 127 -13.36 5.46 -23.02
C SER A 127 -12.15 5.03 -23.86
N GLY A 128 -11.61 3.84 -23.58
CA GLY A 128 -10.43 3.29 -24.25
C GLY A 128 -9.09 3.94 -23.88
N LYS A 129 -9.06 4.83 -22.89
CA LYS A 129 -7.85 5.58 -22.50
C LYS A 129 -7.22 5.05 -21.21
N LEU A 130 -5.92 5.29 -21.05
CA LEU A 130 -5.19 5.04 -19.82
C LEU A 130 -5.25 6.31 -18.95
N MET A 131 -5.77 6.17 -17.73
CA MET A 131 -5.93 7.31 -16.82
C MET A 131 -4.73 7.40 -15.89
N LEU A 132 -4.17 8.60 -15.71
CA LEU A 132 -3.28 8.93 -14.60
C LEU A 132 -4.12 9.59 -13.51
N CYS A 133 -4.05 9.09 -12.27
CA CYS A 133 -4.78 9.64 -11.14
C CYS A 133 -3.88 9.72 -9.90
N ASP A 134 -4.09 10.75 -9.08
CA ASP A 134 -3.39 10.96 -7.81
C ASP A 134 -4.10 10.17 -6.70
N ASN A 135 -3.33 9.34 -5.98
CA ASN A 135 -3.81 8.62 -4.81
C ASN A 135 -3.74 9.55 -3.60
N VAL A 136 -4.88 9.87 -2.99
CA VAL A 136 -4.95 10.72 -1.79
C VAL A 136 -5.33 9.94 -0.52
N ALA A 137 -5.73 8.68 -0.65
CA ALA A 137 -6.27 7.91 0.47
C ALA A 137 -5.95 6.41 0.36
N ARG A 138 -5.58 5.79 1.49
CA ARG A 138 -5.29 4.35 1.53
C ARG A 138 -6.53 3.53 1.16
N GLY A 139 -6.34 2.53 0.28
CA GLY A 139 -7.42 1.64 -0.18
C GLY A 139 -8.39 2.26 -1.18
N SER A 140 -8.05 3.44 -1.73
CA SER A 140 -8.89 4.11 -2.74
C SER A 140 -8.71 3.55 -4.16
N GLY A 141 -7.63 2.82 -4.45
CA GLY A 141 -7.33 2.38 -5.81
C GLY A 141 -8.40 1.46 -6.40
N PHE A 142 -8.95 0.51 -5.63
CA PHE A 142 -10.04 -0.36 -6.11
C PHE A 142 -11.35 0.41 -6.42
N PRO A 143 -11.86 1.29 -5.53
CA PRO A 143 -12.96 2.20 -5.85
C PRO A 143 -12.70 3.06 -7.09
N ILE A 144 -11.55 3.73 -7.17
CA ILE A 144 -11.21 4.62 -8.31
C ILE A 144 -11.11 3.82 -9.61
N GLY A 145 -10.45 2.66 -9.61
CA GLY A 145 -10.39 1.79 -10.77
C GLY A 145 -11.76 1.30 -11.22
N SER A 146 -12.71 1.12 -10.30
CA SER A 146 -14.11 0.81 -10.64
C SER A 146 -14.83 1.97 -11.32
N ILE A 147 -14.57 3.21 -10.92
CA ILE A 147 -15.10 4.42 -11.57
C ILE A 147 -14.51 4.55 -12.98
N VAL A 148 -13.19 4.43 -13.12
CA VAL A 148 -12.48 4.45 -14.40
C VAL A 148 -13.02 3.39 -15.35
N LYS A 149 -13.19 2.15 -14.88
CA LYS A 149 -13.75 1.05 -15.69
C LYS A 149 -15.18 1.33 -16.13
N LYS A 150 -16.04 1.84 -15.24
CA LYS A 150 -17.43 2.20 -15.57
C LYS A 150 -17.53 3.29 -16.62
N ALA A 151 -16.59 4.23 -16.64
CA ALA A 151 -16.49 5.26 -17.67
C ALA A 151 -15.85 4.78 -18.99
N GLY A 152 -15.51 3.49 -19.09
CA GLY A 152 -14.90 2.86 -20.26
C GLY A 152 -13.38 2.97 -20.32
N GLY A 153 -12.73 3.46 -19.27
CA GLY A 153 -11.26 3.54 -19.20
C GLY A 153 -10.61 2.17 -19.30
N ALA A 154 -9.47 2.11 -19.99
CA ALA A 154 -8.77 0.88 -20.31
C ALA A 154 -7.69 0.48 -19.27
N GLY A 155 -7.29 1.42 -18.41
CA GLY A 155 -6.36 1.16 -17.32
C GLY A 155 -6.15 2.38 -16.42
N LEU A 156 -5.35 2.19 -15.37
CA LEU A 156 -5.08 3.20 -14.35
C LEU A 156 -3.59 3.23 -14.00
N ILE A 157 -2.96 4.39 -14.06
CA ILE A 157 -1.69 4.66 -13.41
C ILE A 157 -2.02 5.46 -12.16
N PHE A 158 -1.65 4.94 -11.00
CA PHE A 158 -2.02 5.52 -9.72
C PHE A 158 -0.78 6.03 -9.01
N VAL A 159 -0.70 7.34 -8.83
CA VAL A 159 0.47 8.00 -8.24
C VAL A 159 0.32 7.97 -6.74
N ASN A 160 1.23 7.28 -6.05
CA ASN A 160 1.24 7.24 -4.59
C ASN A 160 1.40 8.65 -4.00
N PRO A 161 0.78 8.89 -2.83
CA PRO A 161 0.91 10.16 -2.14
C PRO A 161 2.35 10.35 -1.62
N ILE A 162 2.71 11.60 -1.36
CA ILE A 162 4.09 12.00 -1.05
C ILE A 162 4.64 11.34 0.22
N GLU A 163 3.76 11.04 1.17
CA GLU A 163 4.10 10.43 2.44
C GLU A 163 4.71 9.05 2.24
N ASP A 164 4.36 8.32 1.18
CA ASP A 164 4.92 6.98 0.94
C ASP A 164 6.36 7.00 0.40
N GLY A 165 6.86 8.17 -0.01
CA GLY A 165 8.18 8.29 -0.61
C GLY A 165 8.37 7.33 -1.78
N PHE A 166 9.38 6.45 -1.68
CA PHE A 166 9.69 5.43 -2.69
C PHE A 166 8.95 4.10 -2.49
N VAL A 167 8.25 3.92 -1.36
CA VAL A 167 7.56 2.66 -1.06
C VAL A 167 6.27 2.59 -1.88
N LEU A 168 6.20 1.59 -2.75
CA LEU A 168 5.00 1.35 -3.55
C LEU A 168 3.93 0.59 -2.76
N ARG A 169 2.67 0.92 -3.04
CA ARG A 169 1.50 0.26 -2.45
C ARG A 169 0.72 -0.42 -3.57
N PRO A 170 1.13 -1.61 -4.00
CA PRO A 170 0.38 -2.34 -5.00
C PRO A 170 -1.03 -2.65 -4.49
N GLU A 171 -2.02 -2.38 -5.32
CA GLU A 171 -3.41 -2.74 -5.06
C GLU A 171 -3.92 -3.71 -6.15
N GLY A 172 -4.86 -4.56 -5.76
CA GLY A 172 -5.67 -5.33 -6.71
C GLY A 172 -6.73 -4.42 -7.34
N ASN A 173 -7.11 -4.68 -8.58
CA ASN A 173 -8.06 -3.81 -9.29
C ASN A 173 -8.92 -4.58 -10.30
N VAL A 174 -9.95 -3.91 -10.83
CA VAL A 174 -10.87 -4.43 -11.84
C VAL A 174 -10.38 -4.22 -13.28
N LEU A 175 -9.29 -3.47 -13.46
CA LEU A 175 -8.62 -3.15 -14.72
C LEU A 175 -7.08 -3.14 -14.54
N PRO A 176 -6.27 -3.15 -15.61
CA PRO A 176 -4.82 -2.98 -15.51
C PRO A 176 -4.45 -1.73 -14.73
N ILE A 177 -3.64 -1.89 -13.68
CA ILE A 177 -3.15 -0.79 -12.85
C ILE A 177 -1.63 -0.82 -12.68
N SER A 178 -1.01 0.35 -12.60
CA SER A 178 0.39 0.55 -12.22
C SER A 178 0.44 1.58 -11.08
N ASN A 179 0.78 1.15 -9.87
CA ASN A 179 1.04 2.07 -8.76
C ASN A 179 2.49 2.55 -8.85
N VAL A 180 2.70 3.85 -8.98
CA VAL A 180 4.03 4.48 -9.16
C VAL A 180 4.29 5.45 -8.02
N ASN A 181 5.56 5.75 -7.71
CA ASN A 181 5.86 6.70 -6.65
C ASN A 181 5.65 8.16 -7.13
N ILE A 182 5.80 9.13 -6.21
CA ILE A 182 5.66 10.56 -6.54
C ILE A 182 6.58 11.00 -7.68
N SER A 183 7.82 10.53 -7.63
CA SER A 183 8.88 10.92 -8.56
C SER A 183 8.52 10.46 -9.97
N GLU A 184 8.23 9.17 -10.16
CA GLU A 184 7.79 8.69 -11.47
C GLU A 184 6.45 9.33 -11.88
N GLY A 185 5.50 9.50 -10.96
CA GLY A 185 4.24 10.17 -11.25
C GLY A 185 4.42 11.59 -11.79
N ASN A 186 5.36 12.36 -11.21
CA ASN A 186 5.71 13.70 -11.69
C ASN A 186 6.37 13.67 -13.07
N GLU A 187 7.20 12.66 -13.35
CA GLU A 187 7.76 12.46 -14.69
C GLU A 187 6.68 12.14 -15.73
N ILE A 188 5.67 11.35 -15.37
CA ILE A 188 4.52 11.08 -16.25
C ILE A 188 3.74 12.36 -16.52
N LYS A 189 3.47 13.17 -15.48
CA LYS A 189 2.79 14.47 -15.63
C LYS A 189 3.58 15.41 -16.54
N ALA A 190 4.90 15.47 -16.37
CA ALA A 190 5.78 16.25 -17.25
C ALA A 190 5.73 15.75 -18.70
N TYR A 191 5.74 14.43 -18.90
CA TYR A 191 5.59 13.84 -20.23
C TYR A 191 4.25 14.20 -20.89
N ILE A 192 3.13 14.09 -20.16
CA ILE A 192 1.80 14.47 -20.66
C ILE A 192 1.78 15.91 -21.17
N ASN A 193 2.45 16.83 -20.48
CA ASN A 193 2.53 18.23 -20.88
C ASN A 193 3.53 18.51 -22.02
N SER A 194 4.42 17.57 -22.33
CA SER A 194 5.47 17.73 -23.35
C SER A 194 5.04 17.37 -24.77
N THR A 195 3.89 16.72 -24.95
CA THR A 195 3.41 16.23 -26.25
C THR A 195 1.90 16.44 -26.40
N GLN A 196 1.44 16.61 -27.64
CA GLN A 196 0.01 16.71 -27.96
C GLN A 196 -0.70 15.35 -28.05
N ASP A 197 0.06 14.26 -28.20
CA ASP A 197 -0.46 12.89 -28.26
C ASP A 197 0.22 11.99 -27.21
N PRO A 198 -0.01 12.25 -25.91
CA PRO A 198 0.56 11.45 -24.84
C PRO A 198 -0.02 10.04 -24.89
N LYS A 199 0.87 9.04 -24.93
CA LYS A 199 0.50 7.63 -24.95
C LYS A 199 1.32 6.86 -23.93
N ALA A 200 0.74 5.80 -23.38
CA ALA A 200 1.45 4.89 -22.50
C ALA A 200 0.81 3.50 -22.50
N THR A 201 1.52 2.53 -21.95
CA THR A 201 1.04 1.17 -21.73
C THR A 201 1.54 0.64 -20.40
N ILE A 202 0.78 -0.30 -19.82
CA ILE A 202 1.18 -1.01 -18.61
C ILE A 202 1.78 -2.36 -19.00
N ILE A 203 2.99 -2.62 -18.52
CA ILE A 203 3.75 -3.86 -18.74
C ILE A 203 3.77 -4.64 -17.43
N VAL A 204 2.93 -5.67 -17.35
CA VAL A 204 2.93 -6.57 -16.21
C VAL A 204 4.02 -7.61 -16.38
N LYS A 205 5.02 -7.57 -15.49
CA LYS A 205 6.14 -8.53 -15.45
C LYS A 205 5.90 -9.66 -14.45
N GLY A 206 4.95 -9.49 -13.53
CA GLY A 206 4.68 -10.47 -12.48
C GLY A 206 5.67 -10.35 -11.32
N ILE A 207 6.06 -11.49 -10.74
CA ILE A 207 6.97 -11.52 -9.58
C ILE A 207 8.40 -11.27 -10.04
N VAL A 208 9.06 -10.29 -9.44
CA VAL A 208 10.49 -10.02 -9.57
C VAL A 208 11.12 -10.07 -8.18
N ILE A 209 12.31 -10.66 -8.05
CA ILE A 209 13.01 -10.85 -6.77
C ILE A 209 14.46 -10.38 -6.96
N GLY A 210 15.00 -9.64 -5.99
CA GLY A 210 16.41 -9.24 -5.93
C GLY A 210 16.76 -7.93 -6.64
N GLU A 211 15.80 -7.23 -7.26
CA GLU A 211 16.00 -5.91 -7.85
C GLU A 211 15.67 -4.75 -6.91
N ALA A 212 14.82 -4.99 -5.91
CA ALA A 212 14.35 -3.95 -5.00
C ALA A 212 15.35 -3.66 -3.88
N VAL A 213 15.43 -2.40 -3.49
CA VAL A 213 16.12 -2.00 -2.25
C VAL A 213 15.24 -2.42 -1.07
N ALA A 214 15.68 -3.40 -0.30
CA ALA A 214 14.96 -3.93 0.85
C ALA A 214 15.91 -4.39 1.98
N PRO A 215 15.49 -4.35 3.25
CA PRO A 215 14.20 -3.85 3.72
C PRO A 215 14.16 -2.32 3.82
N ILE A 216 13.00 -1.73 3.50
CA ILE A 216 12.67 -0.32 3.77
C ILE A 216 11.47 -0.32 4.72
N VAL A 217 11.52 0.48 5.78
CA VAL A 217 10.39 0.63 6.72
C VAL A 217 9.18 1.15 5.94
N ALA A 218 8.05 0.48 6.06
CA ALA A 218 6.82 0.90 5.42
C ALA A 218 6.36 2.22 6.04
N ASN A 219 6.00 3.21 5.22
CA ASN A 219 5.52 4.53 5.69
C ASN A 219 4.37 4.43 6.70
N PHE A 220 3.52 3.41 6.58
CA PHE A 220 2.42 3.22 7.51
C PHE A 220 2.82 2.59 8.85
N SER A 221 4.01 1.98 8.94
CA SER A 221 4.49 1.36 10.16
C SER A 221 4.47 2.39 11.28
N ALA A 222 3.80 2.07 12.37
CA ALA A 222 3.72 2.98 13.51
C ALA A 222 5.11 3.28 14.07
N GLU A 223 5.34 4.55 14.40
CA GLU A 223 6.62 5.07 14.91
C GLU A 223 6.46 5.54 16.35
N ASP A 224 7.43 5.19 17.19
CA ASP A 224 7.56 5.68 18.56
C ASP A 224 8.76 6.65 18.61
N PRO A 225 8.59 7.92 19.02
CA PRO A 225 9.72 8.80 19.29
C PRO A 225 10.45 8.46 20.59
N ILE A 226 9.94 7.53 21.41
CA ILE A 226 10.52 7.15 22.70
C ILE A 226 11.07 5.72 22.64
N SER A 227 12.34 5.55 23.03
CA SER A 227 13.10 4.30 23.07
C SER A 227 12.65 3.31 24.17
N ILE A 228 11.35 3.07 24.34
CA ILE A 228 10.83 2.11 25.33
C ILE A 228 10.44 0.78 24.67
N ALA A 229 10.10 0.80 23.37
CA ALA A 229 9.83 -0.41 22.60
C ALA A 229 10.90 -0.62 21.52
N TRP A 230 11.56 -1.78 21.54
CA TRP A 230 12.28 -2.26 20.37
C TRP A 230 11.23 -2.68 19.34
N VAL A 231 10.92 -1.79 18.41
CA VAL A 231 10.15 -2.14 17.22
C VAL A 231 11.11 -2.88 16.29
N PHE A 232 10.93 -4.20 16.16
CA PHE A 232 11.69 -5.04 15.24
C PHE A 232 11.03 -5.08 13.86
#